data_AF-A0A8T5B7J5-F1
#
_entry.id   AF-A0A8T5B7J5-F1
#
_cell.length_a   1.000
_cell.length_b   1.000
_cell.length_c   1.000
_cell.angle_alpha   90.00
_cell.angle_beta   90.00
_cell.angle_gamma   90.00
#
_symmetry.space_group_name_H-M   'P 1'
#
loop_
_entity.id
_entity.type
_entity.pdbx_description
1 polymer ?
#
loop_
_entity_poly.entity_id
_entity_poly.type
_entity_poly.pdbx_seq_one_letter_code
_entity_poly.pdbx_strand_id
1 'polypeptide(L)'
;MSEIKYSLRPVTKKPSRRYRKGSKYDPIIDAFLKSEDKLVEVKVEGRDANYLRTQLNKRIEARDLRERIKTSVVNNVLYLEKP
;
A
#
# COMPACT_ATOMS: atom_id res chain seq x y z
N MET A 1 25.69 -24.34 16.73
CA MET A 1 24.58 -23.40 16.50
C MET A 1 25.16 -21.99 16.50
N SER A 2 24.86 -21.15 15.52
CA SER A 2 25.38 -19.78 15.47
C SER A 2 24.54 -18.88 16.37
N GLU A 3 25.17 -18.23 17.36
CA GLU A 3 24.51 -17.24 18.21
C GLU A 3 24.20 -15.98 17.41
N ILE A 4 22.91 -15.59 17.38
CA ILE A 4 22.45 -14.38 16.68
C ILE A 4 22.63 -13.18 17.63
N LYS A 5 23.37 -12.16 17.20
CA LYS A 5 23.50 -10.87 17.91
C LYS A 5 22.36 -9.94 17.48
N TYR A 6 21.54 -9.49 18.43
CA TYR A 6 20.47 -8.52 18.21
C TYR A 6 20.42 -7.48 19.33
N SER A 7 19.84 -6.31 19.05
CA SER A 7 19.63 -5.25 20.04
C SER A 7 18.30 -4.56 19.81
N LEU A 8 17.54 -4.31 20.87
CA LEU A 8 16.27 -3.60 20.85
C LEU A 8 16.43 -2.27 21.57
N ARG A 9 15.92 -1.18 21.00
CA ARG A 9 15.93 0.16 21.61
C ARG A 9 14.54 0.79 21.50
N PRO A 10 14.06 1.47 22.55
CA PRO A 10 12.82 2.23 22.48
C PRO A 10 13.02 3.44 21.55
N VAL A 11 12.03 3.68 20.69
CA VAL A 11 11.99 4.86 19.83
C VAL A 11 10.72 5.65 20.16
N THR A 12 10.86 6.96 20.35
CA THR A 12 9.74 7.87 20.68
C THR A 12 8.80 8.08 19.52
N LYS A 13 9.31 8.04 18.28
CA LYS A 13 8.52 8.15 17.06
C LYS A 13 9.13 7.31 15.96
N LYS A 14 8.29 6.57 15.25
CA LYS A 14 8.70 5.85 14.04
C LYS A 14 9.06 6.88 12.96
N PRO A 15 10.27 6.85 12.36
CA PRO A 15 10.60 7.74 11.27
C PRO A 15 9.62 7.52 10.11
N SER A 16 9.09 8.61 9.55
CA SER A 16 8.21 8.52 8.39
C SER A 16 9.01 8.15 7.16
N ARG A 17 8.51 7.20 6.37
CA ARG A 17 9.13 6.85 5.10
C ARG A 17 8.93 8.01 4.12
N ARG A 18 10.03 8.62 3.65
CA ARG A 18 9.99 9.53 2.50
C ARG A 18 9.83 8.72 1.23
N TYR A 19 8.61 8.62 0.73
CA TYR A 19 8.36 8.09 -0.60
C TYR A 19 8.61 9.19 -1.65
N ARG A 20 9.38 8.87 -2.70
CA ARG A 20 9.60 9.79 -3.83
C ARG A 20 8.26 10.04 -4.55
N LYS A 21 7.95 11.30 -4.87
CA LYS A 21 6.81 11.69 -5.72
C LYS A 21 7.00 11.09 -7.12
N GLY A 22 5.94 10.50 -7.69
CA GLY A 22 5.95 9.95 -9.06
C GLY A 22 6.07 8.42 -9.11
N SER A 23 5.17 7.70 -8.46
CA SER A 23 5.04 6.26 -8.72
C SER A 23 4.26 6.01 -10.00
N LYS A 24 4.63 4.98 -10.75
CA LYS A 24 3.76 4.44 -11.82
C LYS A 24 2.41 3.91 -11.32
N TYR A 25 2.27 3.70 -10.00
CA TYR A 25 1.05 3.21 -9.35
C TYR A 25 0.17 4.34 -8.78
N ASP A 26 0.69 5.57 -8.75
CA ASP A 26 -0.04 6.73 -8.23
C ASP A 26 -1.35 6.98 -9.02
N PRO A 27 -1.38 6.85 -10.37
CA PRO A 27 -2.60 7.03 -11.14
C PRO A 27 -3.75 6.07 -10.75
N ILE A 28 -3.44 4.88 -10.24
CA ILE A 28 -4.47 3.90 -9.82
C ILE A 28 -5.22 4.42 -8.59
N ILE A 29 -4.49 5.00 -7.63
CA ILE A 29 -5.07 5.59 -6.42
C ILE A 29 -5.86 6.85 -6.79
N ASP A 30 -5.31 7.68 -7.68
CA ASP A 30 -5.97 8.91 -8.14
C ASP A 30 -7.27 8.60 -8.90
N ALA A 31 -7.28 7.56 -9.74
CA ALA A 31 -8.48 7.09 -10.42
C ALA A 31 -9.54 6.59 -9.43
N PHE A 32 -9.14 5.78 -8.44
CA PHE A 32 -10.07 5.27 -7.42
C PHE A 32 -10.67 6.39 -6.56
N LEU A 33 -9.86 7.39 -6.17
CA LEU A 33 -10.34 8.55 -5.42
C LEU A 33 -11.37 9.39 -6.18
N LYS A 34 -11.24 9.46 -7.51
CA LYS A 34 -12.19 10.17 -8.38
C LYS A 34 -13.44 9.35 -8.68
N SER A 35 -13.35 8.03 -8.64
CA SER A 35 -14.52 7.16 -8.79
C SER A 35 -15.48 7.37 -7.63
N GLU A 36 -16.78 7.18 -7.86
CA GLU A 36 -17.78 7.14 -6.78
C GLU A 36 -17.88 5.74 -6.14
N ASP A 37 -17.30 4.74 -6.80
CA ASP A 37 -17.33 3.34 -6.38
C ASP A 37 -16.73 3.15 -4.99
N LYS A 38 -17.38 2.29 -4.18
CA LYS A 38 -16.92 1.95 -2.83
C LYS A 38 -15.93 0.79 -2.82
N LEU A 39 -15.97 -0.07 -3.84
CA LEU A 39 -15.14 -1.26 -3.98
C LEU A 39 -14.81 -1.46 -5.46
N VAL A 40 -13.52 -1.58 -5.80
CA VAL A 40 -13.08 -1.86 -7.16
C VAL A 40 -12.03 -2.96 -7.18
N GLU A 41 -12.06 -3.77 -8.24
CA GLU A 41 -11.00 -4.70 -8.57
C GLU A 41 -9.86 -3.97 -9.30
N VAL A 42 -8.62 -4.26 -8.92
CA VAL A 42 -7.42 -3.73 -9.57
C VAL A 42 -6.61 -4.86 -10.16
N LYS A 43 -6.53 -4.91 -11.49
CA LYS A 43 -5.69 -5.84 -12.23
C LYS A 43 -4.66 -5.07 -13.04
N VAL A 44 -3.39 -5.47 -12.93
CA VAL A 44 -2.30 -4.93 -13.75
C VAL A 44 -1.61 -6.09 -14.44
N GLU A 45 -1.54 -6.03 -15.76
CA GLU A 45 -0.90 -7.08 -16.56
C GLU A 45 0.55 -7.32 -16.13
N GLY A 46 0.92 -8.60 -16.01
CA GLY A 46 2.26 -9.02 -15.59
C GLY A 46 2.63 -8.66 -14.14
N ARG A 47 1.65 -8.37 -13.27
CA ARG A 47 1.88 -8.08 -11.85
C ARG A 47 1.01 -8.92 -10.95
N ASP A 48 1.64 -9.43 -9.90
CA ASP A 48 0.98 -10.18 -8.83
C ASP A 48 0.18 -9.25 -7.89
N ALA A 49 -0.95 -9.73 -7.37
CA ALA A 49 -1.83 -8.95 -6.51
C ALA A 49 -1.17 -8.57 -5.18
N ASN A 50 -0.36 -9.45 -4.57
CA ASN A 50 0.38 -9.12 -3.35
C ASN A 50 1.47 -8.10 -3.59
N TYR A 51 2.11 -8.16 -4.77
CA TYR A 51 3.05 -7.13 -5.18
C TYR A 51 2.34 -5.77 -5.34
N LEU A 52 1.20 -5.72 -6.02
CA LEU A 52 0.41 -4.50 -6.19
C LEU A 52 -0.09 -3.96 -4.83
N ARG A 53 -0.62 -4.83 -3.96
CA ARG A 53 -1.02 -4.48 -2.59
C ARG A 53 0.12 -3.79 -1.84
N THR A 54 1.32 -4.34 -1.90
CA THR A 54 2.50 -3.76 -1.24
C THR A 54 2.85 -2.39 -1.82
N GLN A 55 2.82 -2.24 -3.14
CA GLN A 55 3.13 -0.97 -3.80
C GLN A 55 2.09 0.10 -3.50
N LEU A 56 0.79 -0.23 -3.56
CA LEU A 56 -0.29 0.70 -3.28
C LEU A 56 -0.32 1.10 -1.81
N ASN A 57 -0.13 0.16 -0.88
CA ASN A 57 -0.02 0.50 0.55
C ASN A 57 1.09 1.52 0.79
N LYS A 58 2.27 1.32 0.21
CA LYS A 58 3.36 2.31 0.32
C LYS A 58 2.94 3.71 -0.14
N ARG A 59 2.06 3.83 -1.14
CA ARG A 59 1.56 5.12 -1.65
C ARG A 59 0.42 5.69 -0.82
N ILE A 60 -0.48 4.85 -0.32
CA ILE A 60 -1.51 5.23 0.64
C ILE A 60 -0.84 5.77 1.92
N GLU A 61 0.19 5.09 2.41
CA GLU A 61 1.02 5.57 3.52
C GLU A 61 1.74 6.88 3.21
N ALA A 62 2.27 7.03 2.00
CA ALA A 62 2.98 8.25 1.59
C ALA A 62 2.10 9.50 1.56
N ARG A 63 0.81 9.30 1.33
CA ARG A 63 -0.18 10.36 1.12
C ARG A 63 -1.15 10.49 2.30
N ASP A 64 -0.89 9.79 3.40
CA ASP A 64 -1.75 9.73 4.59
C ASP A 64 -3.21 9.37 4.27
N LEU A 65 -3.44 8.50 3.26
CA LEU A 65 -4.77 8.10 2.79
C LEU A 65 -5.33 6.85 3.48
N ARG A 66 -4.70 6.39 4.56
CA ARG A 66 -5.08 5.14 5.25
C ARG A 66 -6.52 5.15 5.78
N GLU A 67 -7.04 6.33 6.08
CA GLU A 67 -8.41 6.51 6.57
C GLU A 67 -9.43 6.59 5.43
N ARG A 68 -8.99 6.70 4.17
CA ARG A 68 -9.87 6.86 3.00
C ARG A 68 -9.84 5.66 2.05
N ILE A 69 -8.78 4.86 2.11
CA ILE A 69 -8.56 3.73 1.20
C ILE A 69 -7.94 2.56 1.96
N LYS A 70 -8.51 1.37 1.77
CA LYS A 70 -7.90 0.09 2.18
C LYS A 70 -7.63 -0.77 0.95
N THR A 71 -6.63 -1.64 1.08
CA THR A 71 -6.27 -2.63 0.06
C THR A 71 -6.51 -4.04 0.61
N SER A 72 -7.26 -4.85 -0.13
CA SER A 72 -7.62 -6.22 0.24
C SER A 72 -7.18 -7.17 -0.88
N VAL A 73 -6.71 -8.38 -0.57
CA VAL A 73 -6.40 -9.39 -1.58
C VAL A 73 -7.15 -10.66 -1.27
N VAL A 74 -7.95 -11.14 -2.22
CA VAL A 74 -8.75 -12.37 -2.11
C VAL A 74 -8.56 -13.16 -3.40
N ASN A 75 -8.26 -14.46 -3.31
CA ASN A 75 -8.05 -15.34 -4.47
C ASN A 75 -7.06 -14.79 -5.52
N ASN A 76 -5.97 -14.16 -5.04
CA ASN A 76 -4.97 -13.48 -5.88
C ASN A 76 -5.49 -12.31 -6.72
N VAL A 77 -6.60 -11.71 -6.30
CA VAL A 77 -7.19 -10.51 -6.87
C VAL A 77 -7.08 -9.38 -5.85
N LEU A 78 -6.60 -8.22 -6.29
CA LEU A 78 -6.48 -7.02 -5.46
C LEU A 78 -7.75 -6.19 -5.55
N TYR A 79 -8.22 -5.74 -4.39
CA TYR A 79 -9.34 -4.83 -4.25
C TYR A 79 -8.92 -3.55 -3.55
N LEU A 80 -9.51 -2.43 -3.98
CA LEU A 80 -9.48 -1.15 -3.27
C LEU A 80 -10.87 -0.84 -2.75
N GLU A 81 -10.95 -0.49 -1.47
CA GLU A 81 -12.20 -0.18 -0.79
C GLU A 81 -12.12 1.16 -0.06
N LYS A 82 -13.24 1.90 -0.05
CA LYS A 82 -13.43 3.07 0.80
C LYS A 82 -14.02 2.57 2.15
N PRO A 83 -13.36 2.86 3.28
CA PRO A 83 -13.81 2.42 4.59
C PRO A 83 -15.13 3.07 5.02
#